data_AF-A0A2D9Z401-F1
#
_entry.id   AF-A0A2D9Z401-F1
#
_cell.length_a   1.000
_cell.length_b   1.000
_cell.length_c   1.000
_cell.angle_alpha   90.00
_cell.angle_beta   90.00
_cell.angle_gamma   90.00
#
_symmetry.space_group_name_H-M   'P 1'
#
loop_
_entity.id
_entity.type
_entity.pdbx_description
1 polymer ?
#
loop_
_entity_poly.entity_id
_entity_poly.type
_entity_poly.pdbx_seq_one_letter_code
_entity_poly.pdbx_strand_id
1 'polypeptide(L)'
;MVSGKVPRVIVIGGGAAGFFGAIACAENTKDDVDIRIFEKSRKFLSKVKISGGGRCNVTHDLQDPRSFLGHYPRGERELIGPFTRWNQEDTVWWFREHGVDLKTEDDGRIFPVSDSSQTIIDSLISAAREGSVSTINNCTVNRITKLGDGSFQIYINGEENPIEVDFILIATGGIRSASSRELLHSFDHKYSDPVPSLFTFEIEDYTLNDLTGLSVTNACVEVPSLGIKNYGPLLITHWGLSGPVILKLSALGARVMEEINYQFMINQDFIIYVVNMKKDIKRKQHIINELTKQQIKNYEIIEAVDGSLMNEKEISNETFSDENGFNKWNVKMSNGEIGCSLSHIKVYKKLI
;
A
#
# COMPACT_ATOMS: atom_id res chain seq x y z
N MET A 1 -32.60 17.36 32.71
CA MET A 1 -33.19 16.22 31.96
C MET A 1 -32.35 16.05 30.70
N VAL A 2 -31.41 15.11 30.71
CA VAL A 2 -30.71 14.70 29.48
C VAL A 2 -31.75 13.92 28.69
N SER A 3 -32.05 14.31 27.46
CA SER A 3 -33.10 13.67 26.65
C SER A 3 -32.83 12.18 26.57
N GLY A 4 -33.82 11.34 26.92
CA GLY A 4 -33.76 9.87 26.79
C GLY A 4 -33.79 9.37 25.35
N LYS A 5 -33.13 10.07 24.41
CA LYS A 5 -32.98 9.68 23.01
C LYS A 5 -31.62 9.01 22.87
N VAL A 6 -31.62 7.74 22.46
CA VAL A 6 -30.41 6.99 22.11
C VAL A 6 -29.68 7.73 20.98
N PRO A 7 -28.42 8.14 21.16
CA PRO A 7 -27.65 8.80 20.09
C PRO A 7 -27.55 7.91 18.85
N ARG A 8 -27.60 8.52 17.67
CA ARG A 8 -27.49 7.83 16.39
C ARG A 8 -26.20 8.22 15.66
N VAL A 9 -25.40 7.21 15.33
CA VAL A 9 -24.16 7.34 14.56
C VAL A 9 -24.36 6.70 13.19
N ILE A 10 -24.17 7.48 12.13
CA ILE A 10 -24.20 6.96 10.76
C ILE A 10 -22.81 6.92 10.17
N VAL A 11 -22.42 5.74 9.70
CA VAL A 11 -21.19 5.50 8.95
C VAL A 11 -21.54 5.37 7.47
N ILE A 12 -20.99 6.24 6.63
CA ILE A 12 -21.26 6.31 5.20
C ILE A 12 -20.12 5.62 4.44
N GLY A 13 -20.37 4.43 3.94
CA GLY A 13 -19.41 3.57 3.24
C GLY A 13 -19.10 2.30 4.01
N GLY A 14 -19.38 1.15 3.39
CA GLY A 14 -19.22 -0.17 3.98
C GLY A 14 -17.90 -0.85 3.62
N GLY A 15 -16.82 -0.07 3.55
CA GLY A 15 -15.45 -0.57 3.36
C GLY A 15 -14.74 -0.88 4.68
N ALA A 16 -13.44 -1.18 4.63
CA ALA A 16 -12.64 -1.50 5.82
C ALA A 16 -12.74 -0.41 6.90
N ALA A 17 -12.52 0.86 6.53
CA ALA A 17 -12.60 1.98 7.48
C ALA A 17 -14.00 2.18 8.07
N GLY A 18 -15.06 1.90 7.30
CA GLY A 18 -16.43 2.05 7.77
C GLY A 18 -16.83 0.96 8.77
N PHE A 19 -16.51 -0.30 8.46
CA PHE A 19 -16.69 -1.40 9.40
C PHE A 19 -15.87 -1.18 10.66
N PHE A 20 -14.57 -0.94 10.51
CA PHE A 20 -13.67 -0.79 11.65
C PHE A 20 -14.05 0.41 12.53
N GLY A 21 -14.40 1.56 11.93
CA GLY A 21 -14.87 2.72 12.68
C GLY A 21 -16.20 2.50 13.42
N ALA A 22 -17.14 1.77 12.83
CA ALA A 22 -18.40 1.42 13.49
C ALA A 22 -18.19 0.46 14.66
N ILE A 23 -17.34 -0.55 14.47
CA ILE A 23 -16.98 -1.52 15.51
C ILE A 23 -16.25 -0.82 16.65
N ALA A 24 -15.25 0.00 16.35
CA ALA A 24 -14.52 0.76 17.36
C ALA A 24 -15.45 1.68 18.16
N CYS A 25 -16.45 2.30 17.50
CA CYS A 25 -17.48 3.07 18.18
C CYS A 25 -18.31 2.21 19.14
N ALA A 26 -18.73 1.02 18.71
CA ALA A 26 -19.49 0.09 19.54
C ALA A 26 -18.68 -0.41 20.75
N GLU A 27 -17.43 -0.81 20.54
CA GLU A 27 -16.53 -1.34 21.58
C GLU A 27 -16.15 -0.30 22.65
N ASN A 28 -16.10 0.98 22.27
CA ASN A 28 -15.62 2.05 23.15
C ASN A 28 -16.75 2.88 23.79
N THR A 29 -18.01 2.62 23.45
CA THR A 29 -19.13 3.33 24.05
C THR A 29 -19.77 2.52 25.18
N LYS A 30 -20.00 3.17 26.33
CA LYS A 30 -20.59 2.54 27.53
C LYS A 30 -22.11 2.61 27.58
N ASP A 31 -22.70 3.57 26.86
CA ASP A 31 -24.14 3.81 26.79
C ASP A 31 -24.71 3.22 25.50
N ASP A 32 -26.04 3.04 25.45
CA ASP A 32 -26.72 2.59 24.23
C ASP A 32 -26.53 3.63 23.10
N VAL A 33 -26.11 3.16 21.92
CA VAL A 33 -25.97 3.97 20.70
C VAL A 33 -26.50 3.20 19.48
N ASP A 34 -27.27 3.87 18.64
CA ASP A 34 -27.78 3.34 17.36
C ASP A 34 -26.74 3.59 16.26
N ILE A 35 -25.89 2.59 16.00
CA ILE A 35 -24.82 2.67 14.99
C ILE A 35 -25.28 1.98 13.71
N ARG A 36 -25.21 2.68 12.57
CA ARG A 36 -25.58 2.12 11.26
C ARG A 36 -24.53 2.40 10.19
N ILE A 37 -24.18 1.37 9.42
CA ILE A 37 -23.34 1.48 8.23
C ILE A 37 -24.23 1.50 7.00
N PHE A 38 -24.15 2.56 6.20
CA PHE A 38 -24.83 2.69 4.91
C PHE A 38 -23.84 2.47 3.77
N GLU A 39 -24.11 1.47 2.93
CA GLU A 39 -23.34 1.15 1.73
C GLU A 39 -24.18 1.35 0.48
N LYS A 40 -23.64 2.11 -0.48
CA LYS A 40 -24.28 2.38 -1.77
C LYS A 40 -24.45 1.11 -2.61
N SER A 41 -23.44 0.24 -2.59
CA SER A 41 -23.38 -0.97 -3.40
C SER A 41 -24.24 -2.09 -2.79
N ARG A 42 -24.48 -3.14 -3.58
CA ARG A 42 -25.17 -4.35 -3.09
C ARG A 42 -24.33 -5.14 -2.06
N LYS A 43 -23.00 -5.02 -2.10
CA LYS A 43 -22.08 -5.82 -1.28
C LYS A 43 -21.15 -4.92 -0.47
N PHE A 44 -21.12 -5.16 0.83
CA PHE A 44 -20.11 -4.62 1.73
C PHE A 44 -18.71 -5.19 1.42
N LEU A 45 -17.68 -4.48 1.86
CA LEU A 45 -16.28 -4.95 1.89
C LEU A 45 -15.76 -5.48 0.53
N SER A 46 -16.36 -5.05 -0.58
CA SER A 46 -16.04 -5.54 -1.92
C SER A 46 -14.57 -5.29 -2.30
N LYS A 47 -14.00 -4.15 -1.85
CA LYS A 47 -12.57 -3.85 -2.04
C LYS A 47 -11.66 -4.71 -1.18
N VAL A 48 -12.05 -5.03 0.06
CA VAL A 48 -11.32 -5.96 0.92
C VAL A 48 -11.26 -7.33 0.25
N LYS A 49 -12.39 -7.78 -0.32
CA LYS A 49 -12.50 -9.07 -0.99
C LYS A 49 -11.46 -9.28 -2.10
N ILE A 50 -11.20 -8.25 -2.91
CA ILE A 50 -10.26 -8.35 -4.04
C ILE A 50 -8.83 -7.95 -3.69
N SER A 51 -8.60 -7.34 -2.52
CA SER A 51 -7.28 -6.87 -2.10
C SER A 51 -6.29 -8.03 -1.92
N GLY A 52 -5.00 -7.77 -2.16
CA GLY A 52 -3.95 -8.78 -2.04
C GLY A 52 -4.16 -10.01 -2.94
N GLY A 53 -4.82 -9.83 -4.09
CA GLY A 53 -5.15 -10.94 -5.00
C GLY A 53 -6.23 -11.88 -4.46
N GLY A 54 -7.12 -11.39 -3.60
CA GLY A 54 -8.13 -12.21 -2.94
C GLY A 54 -7.73 -12.75 -1.56
N ARG A 55 -6.48 -12.50 -1.13
CA ARG A 55 -5.96 -12.94 0.18
C ARG A 55 -6.12 -11.89 1.29
N CYS A 56 -6.32 -10.63 0.91
CA CYS A 56 -6.27 -9.45 1.77
C CYS A 56 -4.91 -9.22 2.44
N ASN A 57 -4.13 -8.30 1.87
CA ASN A 57 -2.96 -7.74 2.56
C ASN A 57 -3.50 -6.78 3.64
N VAL A 58 -3.62 -7.27 4.87
CA VAL A 58 -4.33 -6.63 5.99
C VAL A 58 -3.59 -5.38 6.44
N THR A 59 -2.28 -5.52 6.62
CA THR A 59 -1.38 -4.48 7.12
C THR A 59 0.06 -4.83 6.71
N HIS A 60 1.05 -4.11 7.21
CA HIS A 60 2.46 -4.30 6.87
C HIS A 60 3.31 -4.19 8.12
N ASP A 61 4.25 -5.12 8.29
CA ASP A 61 5.16 -5.18 9.43
C ASP A 61 5.95 -3.87 9.59
N LEU A 62 5.91 -3.32 10.80
CA LEU A 62 6.50 -2.02 11.13
C LEU A 62 7.80 -2.23 11.90
N GLN A 63 8.90 -2.44 11.20
CA GLN A 63 10.21 -2.49 11.87
C GLN A 63 10.58 -1.12 12.47
N ASP A 64 10.16 -0.03 11.84
CA ASP A 64 10.24 1.34 12.39
C ASP A 64 9.02 2.18 11.95
N PRO A 65 8.16 2.62 12.88
CA PRO A 65 6.99 3.43 12.56
C PRO A 65 7.30 4.74 11.83
N ARG A 66 8.44 5.40 12.10
CA ARG A 66 8.76 6.67 11.44
C ARG A 66 9.09 6.46 9.97
N SER A 67 9.99 5.53 9.65
CA SER A 67 10.28 5.19 8.24
C SER A 67 9.06 4.64 7.52
N PHE A 68 8.16 3.93 8.21
CA PHE A 68 6.94 3.42 7.57
C PHE A 68 6.03 4.52 7.04
N LEU A 69 5.85 5.61 7.79
CA LEU A 69 5.01 6.73 7.36
C LEU A 69 5.51 7.40 6.08
N GLY A 70 6.81 7.32 5.78
CA GLY A 70 7.40 7.75 4.52
C GLY A 70 6.83 7.02 3.28
N HIS A 71 6.21 5.85 3.45
CA HIS A 71 5.48 5.17 2.37
C HIS A 71 4.12 5.83 2.04
N TYR A 72 3.70 6.83 2.82
CA TYR A 72 2.47 7.62 2.63
C TYR A 72 2.81 9.08 2.33
N PRO A 73 3.47 9.41 1.20
CA PRO A 73 4.06 10.73 0.95
C PRO A 73 3.07 11.91 1.01
N ARG A 74 1.76 11.66 0.88
CA ARG A 74 0.69 12.68 0.93
C ARG A 74 -0.09 12.72 2.24
N GLY A 75 0.21 11.82 3.17
CA GLY A 75 -0.45 11.73 4.47
C GLY A 75 0.51 11.42 5.61
N GLU A 76 1.82 11.43 5.36
CA GLU A 76 2.87 11.05 6.31
C GLU A 76 2.69 11.79 7.64
N ARG A 77 2.55 13.11 7.59
CA ARG A 77 2.38 13.95 8.79
C ARG A 77 1.04 13.70 9.47
N GLU A 78 -0.04 13.62 8.71
CA GLU A 78 -1.40 13.43 9.22
C GLU A 78 -1.58 12.05 9.86
N LEU A 79 -0.81 11.05 9.42
CA LEU A 79 -0.83 9.68 9.94
C LEU A 79 -0.01 9.50 11.21
N ILE A 80 0.89 10.43 11.59
CA ILE A 80 1.65 10.34 12.85
C ILE A 80 0.71 10.15 14.06
N GLY A 81 -0.33 10.97 14.17
CA GLY A 81 -1.25 10.93 15.30
C GLY A 81 -2.08 9.63 15.38
N PRO A 82 -2.73 9.19 14.29
CA PRO A 82 -3.39 7.88 14.25
C PRO A 82 -2.45 6.72 14.60
N PHE A 83 -1.25 6.65 14.01
CA PHE A 83 -0.32 5.54 14.24
C PHE A 83 0.25 5.49 15.66
N THR A 84 0.26 6.58 16.41
CA THR A 84 0.65 6.54 17.83
C THR A 84 -0.45 6.01 18.75
N ARG A 85 -1.70 5.97 18.29
CA ARG A 85 -2.85 5.44 19.03
C ARG A 85 -3.27 4.04 18.59
N TRP A 86 -3.08 3.74 17.32
CA TRP A 86 -3.42 2.47 16.70
C TRP A 86 -2.46 2.17 15.55
N ASN A 87 -1.60 1.18 15.72
CA ASN A 87 -0.59 0.78 14.74
C ASN A 87 -0.85 -0.62 14.18
N GLN A 88 0.14 -1.19 13.49
CA GLN A 88 0.05 -2.53 12.93
C GLN A 88 -0.02 -3.61 14.02
N GLU A 89 0.73 -3.51 15.12
CA GLU A 89 0.67 -4.49 16.22
C GLU A 89 -0.72 -4.54 16.83
N ASP A 90 -1.32 -3.36 17.10
CA ASP A 90 -2.70 -3.26 17.59
C ASP A 90 -3.69 -3.91 16.61
N THR A 91 -3.49 -3.66 15.30
CA THR A 91 -4.30 -4.28 14.25
C THR A 91 -4.17 -5.81 14.25
N VAL A 92 -2.96 -6.33 14.38
CA VAL A 92 -2.71 -7.78 14.43
C VAL A 92 -3.35 -8.40 15.67
N TRP A 93 -3.19 -7.78 16.83
CA TRP A 93 -3.80 -8.24 18.08
C TRP A 93 -5.32 -8.21 18.02
N TRP A 94 -5.91 -7.14 17.51
CA TRP A 94 -7.36 -7.03 17.38
C TRP A 94 -7.94 -8.14 16.50
N PHE A 95 -7.33 -8.42 15.34
CA PHE A 95 -7.79 -9.54 14.51
C PHE A 95 -7.63 -10.90 15.20
N ARG A 96 -6.58 -11.07 15.99
CA ARG A 96 -6.36 -12.30 16.76
C ARG A 96 -7.41 -12.49 17.86
N GLU A 97 -7.76 -11.43 18.59
CA GLU A 97 -8.86 -11.44 19.56
C GLU A 97 -10.21 -11.77 18.89
N HIS A 98 -10.37 -11.38 17.62
CA HIS A 98 -11.52 -11.71 16.78
C HIS A 98 -11.33 -13.00 15.95
N GLY A 99 -10.47 -13.91 16.42
CA GLY A 99 -10.34 -15.27 15.90
C GLY A 99 -9.63 -15.41 14.55
N VAL A 100 -8.87 -14.41 14.12
CA VAL A 100 -8.10 -14.45 12.87
C VAL A 100 -6.61 -14.39 13.15
N ASP A 101 -5.93 -15.52 12.91
CA ASP A 101 -4.48 -15.55 12.89
C ASP A 101 -3.93 -14.93 11.60
N LEU A 102 -2.88 -14.12 11.75
CA LEU A 102 -2.17 -13.45 10.66
C LEU A 102 -0.74 -13.98 10.54
N LYS A 103 -0.20 -13.96 9.33
CA LYS A 103 1.18 -14.31 8.98
C LYS A 103 1.87 -13.18 8.24
N THR A 104 3.14 -12.96 8.53
CA THR A 104 4.01 -12.02 7.83
C THR A 104 4.80 -12.76 6.76
N GLU A 105 4.82 -12.23 5.54
CA GLU A 105 5.67 -12.71 4.45
C GLU A 105 7.05 -12.02 4.48
N ASP A 106 8.04 -12.56 3.77
CA ASP A 106 9.43 -12.06 3.76
C ASP A 106 9.55 -10.58 3.34
N ASP A 107 8.58 -10.07 2.58
CA ASP A 107 8.53 -8.67 2.14
C ASP A 107 7.78 -7.73 3.11
N GLY A 108 7.44 -8.22 4.31
CA GLY A 108 6.77 -7.47 5.38
C GLY A 108 5.25 -7.40 5.27
N ARG A 109 4.65 -7.87 4.17
CA ARG A 109 3.18 -7.89 4.03
C ARG A 109 2.56 -8.89 4.99
N ILE A 110 1.39 -8.54 5.53
CA ILE A 110 0.68 -9.36 6.51
C ILE A 110 -0.65 -9.82 5.94
N PHE A 111 -0.86 -11.13 5.93
CA PHE A 111 -2.04 -11.80 5.39
C PHE A 111 -2.71 -12.68 6.44
N PRO A 112 -4.01 -13.00 6.33
CA PRO A 112 -4.59 -14.09 7.10
C PRO A 112 -3.87 -15.40 6.80
N VAL A 113 -3.69 -16.25 7.81
CA VAL A 113 -3.06 -17.57 7.65
C VAL A 113 -3.80 -18.40 6.59
N SER A 114 -5.12 -18.22 6.48
CA SER A 114 -6.01 -18.87 5.50
C SER A 114 -5.76 -18.47 4.03
N ASP A 115 -4.94 -17.44 3.77
CA ASP A 115 -4.78 -16.82 2.44
C ASP A 115 -6.11 -16.40 1.79
N SER A 116 -7.12 -16.05 2.60
CA SER A 116 -8.44 -15.69 2.10
C SER A 116 -8.92 -14.38 2.70
N SER A 117 -9.24 -13.42 1.84
CA SER A 117 -9.90 -12.16 2.22
C SER A 117 -11.26 -12.40 2.87
N GLN A 118 -11.90 -13.54 2.59
CA GLN A 118 -13.18 -13.89 3.20
C GLN A 118 -13.05 -14.06 4.71
N THR A 119 -11.91 -14.57 5.22
CA THR A 119 -11.64 -14.66 6.66
C THR A 119 -11.67 -13.29 7.33
N ILE A 120 -11.08 -12.28 6.70
CA ILE A 120 -11.08 -10.89 7.21
C ILE A 120 -12.49 -10.29 7.15
N ILE A 121 -13.22 -10.55 6.07
CA ILE A 121 -14.60 -10.08 5.89
C ILE A 121 -15.52 -10.67 6.96
N ASP A 122 -15.43 -11.97 7.20
CA ASP A 122 -16.28 -12.67 8.15
C ASP A 122 -16.01 -12.19 9.58
N SER A 123 -14.73 -11.97 9.93
CA SER A 123 -14.34 -11.39 11.22
C SER A 123 -14.92 -9.98 11.42
N LEU A 124 -14.77 -9.08 10.45
CA LEU A 124 -15.35 -7.72 10.54
C LEU A 124 -16.89 -7.74 10.61
N ILE A 125 -17.55 -8.63 9.87
CA ILE A 125 -19.01 -8.76 9.94
C ILE A 125 -19.47 -9.33 11.28
N SER A 126 -18.74 -10.31 11.84
CA SER A 126 -19.04 -10.87 13.17
C SER A 126 -18.89 -9.81 14.25
N ALA A 127 -17.75 -9.12 14.30
CA ALA A 127 -17.48 -8.05 15.26
C ALA A 127 -18.54 -6.93 15.19
N ALA A 128 -18.94 -6.53 13.96
CA ALA A 128 -20.01 -5.56 13.78
C ALA A 128 -21.37 -6.06 14.33
N ARG A 129 -21.70 -7.35 14.14
CA ARG A 129 -22.93 -7.94 14.69
C ARG A 129 -22.89 -8.05 16.22
N GLU A 130 -21.74 -8.42 16.79
CA GLU A 130 -21.53 -8.49 18.23
C GLU A 130 -21.69 -7.11 18.88
N GLY A 131 -21.19 -6.05 18.22
CA GLY A 131 -21.42 -4.65 18.59
C GLY A 131 -22.80 -4.10 18.24
N SER A 132 -23.77 -4.94 17.81
CA SER A 132 -25.12 -4.52 17.40
C SER A 132 -25.17 -3.44 16.31
N VAL A 133 -24.14 -3.37 15.46
CA VAL A 133 -24.07 -2.42 14.35
C VAL A 133 -25.01 -2.85 13.21
N SER A 134 -25.93 -1.96 12.82
CA SER A 134 -26.85 -2.21 11.71
C SER A 134 -26.17 -1.96 10.37
N THR A 135 -26.14 -2.97 9.50
CA THR A 135 -25.54 -2.84 8.16
C THR A 135 -26.62 -2.78 7.08
N ILE A 136 -26.71 -1.67 6.34
CA ILE A 136 -27.72 -1.41 5.31
C ILE A 136 -27.03 -1.15 3.97
N ASN A 137 -27.27 -2.02 2.99
CA ASN A 137 -26.72 -1.92 1.63
C ASN A 137 -27.76 -1.31 0.67
N ASN A 138 -27.35 -1.05 -0.58
CA ASN A 138 -28.17 -0.35 -1.57
C ASN A 138 -28.75 0.98 -1.03
N CYS A 139 -27.98 1.64 -0.15
CA CYS A 139 -28.37 2.87 0.52
C CYS A 139 -27.39 3.96 0.13
N THR A 140 -27.84 4.87 -0.73
CA THR A 140 -27.06 6.04 -1.12
C THR A 140 -27.40 7.18 -0.19
N VAL A 141 -26.41 7.77 0.47
CA VAL A 141 -26.59 9.08 1.14
C VAL A 141 -26.37 10.16 0.10
N ASN A 142 -27.42 10.91 -0.23
CA ASN A 142 -27.42 11.90 -1.30
C ASN A 142 -27.07 13.30 -0.79
N ARG A 143 -27.51 13.63 0.43
CA ARG A 143 -27.38 14.97 1.00
C ARG A 143 -27.21 14.87 2.50
N ILE A 144 -26.36 15.73 3.05
CA ILE A 144 -26.22 15.93 4.49
C ILE A 144 -26.39 17.40 4.79
N THR A 145 -27.14 17.71 5.85
CA THR A 145 -27.37 19.08 6.31
C THR A 145 -27.06 19.14 7.79
N LYS A 146 -26.18 20.07 8.19
CA LYS A 146 -25.91 20.33 9.61
C LYS A 146 -27.02 21.20 10.19
N LEU A 147 -27.52 20.83 11.37
CA LEU A 147 -28.55 21.57 12.09
C LEU A 147 -27.95 22.55 13.10
N GLY A 148 -28.76 23.50 13.55
CA GLY A 148 -28.33 24.58 14.45
C GLY A 148 -27.92 24.11 15.85
N ASP A 149 -28.37 22.94 16.28
CA ASP A 149 -28.00 22.30 17.54
C ASP A 149 -26.72 21.43 17.45
N GLY A 150 -26.13 21.36 16.26
CA GLY A 150 -24.92 20.57 16.00
C GLY A 150 -25.17 19.15 15.48
N SER A 151 -26.42 18.68 15.49
CA SER A 151 -26.82 17.40 14.87
C SER A 151 -26.88 17.51 13.35
N PHE A 152 -27.27 16.43 12.66
CA PHE A 152 -27.34 16.37 11.22
C PHE A 152 -28.65 15.75 10.73
N GLN A 153 -29.04 16.13 9.52
CA GLN A 153 -30.05 15.47 8.73
C GLN A 153 -29.39 14.82 7.51
N ILE A 154 -29.69 13.54 7.28
CA ILE A 154 -29.24 12.83 6.09
C ILE A 154 -30.42 12.43 5.21
N TYR A 155 -30.24 12.54 3.90
CA TYR A 155 -31.23 12.16 2.90
C TYR A 155 -30.70 10.95 2.13
N ILE A 156 -31.51 9.89 2.07
CA ILE A 156 -31.10 8.62 1.50
C ILE A 156 -31.95 8.24 0.29
N ASN A 157 -31.36 7.56 -0.69
CA ASN A 157 -32.02 7.00 -1.86
C ASN A 157 -32.90 7.99 -2.66
N GLY A 158 -32.58 9.27 -2.61
CA GLY A 158 -33.36 10.34 -3.26
C GLY A 158 -34.68 10.67 -2.55
N GLU A 159 -34.89 10.19 -1.33
CA GLU A 159 -36.06 10.55 -0.52
C GLU A 159 -35.91 11.97 0.06
N GLU A 160 -37.03 12.69 0.15
CA GLU A 160 -37.07 14.05 0.71
C GLU A 160 -37.28 14.08 2.24
N ASN A 161 -37.64 12.95 2.85
CA ASN A 161 -37.74 12.87 4.31
C ASN A 161 -36.37 12.56 4.91
N PRO A 162 -35.78 13.47 5.72
CA PRO A 162 -34.47 13.23 6.31
C PRO A 162 -34.55 12.28 7.50
N ILE A 163 -33.42 11.63 7.78
CA ILE A 163 -33.16 10.94 9.04
C ILE A 163 -32.29 11.88 9.88
N GLU A 164 -32.74 12.21 11.09
CA GLU A 164 -31.92 12.91 12.08
C GLU A 164 -30.89 11.97 12.71
N VAL A 165 -29.67 12.46 12.83
CA VAL A 165 -28.50 11.73 13.32
C VAL A 165 -27.60 12.68 14.12
N ASP A 166 -26.91 12.15 15.14
CA ASP A 166 -26.08 12.96 16.03
C ASP A 166 -24.63 13.02 15.53
N PHE A 167 -24.13 11.91 14.97
CA PHE A 167 -22.76 11.81 14.50
C PHE A 167 -22.68 11.14 13.12
N ILE A 168 -21.70 11.56 12.32
CA ILE A 168 -21.45 11.01 10.98
C ILE A 168 -19.97 10.67 10.82
N LEU A 169 -19.69 9.45 10.35
CA LEU A 169 -18.38 9.04 9.85
C LEU A 169 -18.45 8.86 8.32
N ILE A 170 -17.69 9.66 7.58
CA ILE A 170 -17.60 9.52 6.12
C ILE A 170 -16.44 8.58 5.77
N ALA A 171 -16.77 7.35 5.37
CA ALA A 171 -15.83 6.28 5.04
C ALA A 171 -16.01 5.75 3.59
N THR A 172 -16.37 6.65 2.65
CA THR A 172 -16.74 6.29 1.27
C THR A 172 -15.56 5.86 0.37
N GLY A 173 -14.34 5.91 0.88
CA GLY A 173 -13.12 5.63 0.13
C GLY A 173 -12.66 6.83 -0.72
N GLY A 174 -12.09 6.56 -1.90
CA GLY A 174 -11.54 7.61 -2.75
C GLY A 174 -12.62 8.59 -3.29
N ILE A 175 -12.25 9.86 -3.40
CA ILE A 175 -13.14 10.97 -3.77
C ILE A 175 -13.40 11.11 -5.28
N ARG A 176 -13.16 10.06 -6.09
CA ARG A 176 -13.34 10.17 -7.55
C ARG A 176 -14.80 10.41 -7.95
N SER A 177 -15.75 9.89 -7.18
CA SER A 177 -17.18 10.08 -7.46
C SER A 177 -17.61 11.52 -7.17
N ALA A 178 -18.45 12.10 -8.03
CA ALA A 178 -19.05 13.42 -7.80
C ALA A 178 -19.81 13.45 -6.46
N SER A 179 -20.57 12.39 -6.18
CA SER A 179 -21.32 12.25 -4.91
C SER A 179 -20.43 12.34 -3.66
N SER A 180 -19.25 11.70 -3.66
CA SER A 180 -18.33 11.79 -2.51
C SER A 180 -17.80 13.22 -2.32
N ARG A 181 -17.58 13.95 -3.42
CA ARG A 181 -17.10 15.34 -3.38
C ARG A 181 -18.20 16.30 -2.93
N GLU A 182 -19.43 16.11 -3.41
CA GLU A 182 -20.60 16.87 -3.00
C GLU A 182 -20.84 16.77 -1.49
N LEU A 183 -20.70 15.57 -0.90
CA LEU A 183 -20.81 15.38 0.54
C LEU A 183 -19.73 16.13 1.35
N LEU A 184 -18.52 16.32 0.81
CA LEU A 184 -17.47 17.08 1.49
C LEU A 184 -17.68 18.59 1.33
N HIS A 185 -18.09 19.02 0.14
CA HIS A 185 -18.43 20.43 -0.14
C HIS A 185 -19.58 20.93 0.73
N SER A 186 -20.56 20.09 1.08
CA SER A 186 -21.66 20.49 1.98
C SER A 186 -21.23 20.87 3.40
N PHE A 187 -19.97 20.61 3.75
CA PHE A 187 -19.36 20.98 5.03
C PHE A 187 -18.22 22.01 4.88
N ASP A 188 -18.11 22.68 3.73
CA ASP A 188 -17.04 23.62 3.40
C ASP A 188 -15.61 23.03 3.50
N HIS A 189 -15.49 21.70 3.44
CA HIS A 189 -14.18 21.05 3.40
C HIS A 189 -13.53 21.21 2.04
N LYS A 190 -12.24 21.53 2.05
CA LYS A 190 -11.39 21.52 0.86
C LYS A 190 -10.78 20.13 0.67
N TYR A 191 -10.64 19.71 -0.58
CA TYR A 191 -9.89 18.51 -0.95
C TYR A 191 -8.94 18.83 -2.11
N SER A 192 -7.86 18.06 -2.22
CA SER A 192 -6.98 18.09 -3.39
C SER A 192 -7.55 17.23 -4.52
N ASP A 193 -7.39 17.65 -5.77
CA ASP A 193 -7.92 16.90 -6.91
C ASP A 193 -7.32 15.48 -6.99
N PRO A 194 -8.12 14.43 -7.23
CA PRO A 194 -7.63 13.07 -7.19
C PRO A 194 -6.80 12.74 -8.43
N VAL A 195 -5.58 12.28 -8.21
CA VAL A 195 -4.70 11.72 -9.26
C VAL A 195 -4.66 10.20 -9.22
N PRO A 196 -4.52 9.53 -10.38
CA PRO A 196 -4.06 8.15 -10.44
C PRO A 196 -2.80 7.90 -9.59
N SER A 197 -2.77 6.75 -8.94
CA SER A 197 -1.60 6.21 -8.22
C SER A 197 -1.71 4.69 -8.22
N LEU A 198 -0.58 4.00 -7.99
CA LEU A 198 -0.48 2.53 -8.05
C LEU A 198 -0.95 1.98 -9.41
N PHE A 199 -0.42 2.55 -10.50
CA PHE A 199 -0.71 2.16 -11.87
C PHE A 199 0.54 1.61 -12.58
N THR A 200 0.31 0.88 -13.68
CA THR A 200 1.35 0.35 -14.57
C THR A 200 1.75 1.37 -15.62
N PHE A 201 2.96 1.27 -16.16
CA PHE A 201 3.37 2.13 -17.28
C PHE A 201 3.09 1.43 -18.59
N GLU A 202 2.28 2.07 -19.42
CA GLU A 202 2.10 1.69 -20.81
C GLU A 202 3.28 2.20 -21.62
N ILE A 203 3.78 1.36 -22.51
CA ILE A 203 4.95 1.66 -23.33
C ILE A 203 4.58 1.38 -24.78
N GLU A 204 4.52 2.45 -25.58
CA GLU A 204 4.36 2.38 -27.02
C GLU A 204 5.70 2.04 -27.69
N ASP A 205 6.31 0.91 -27.28
CA ASP A 205 7.54 0.39 -27.87
C ASP A 205 7.43 -1.12 -28.08
N TYR A 206 7.45 -1.51 -29.35
CA TYR A 206 7.41 -2.92 -29.78
C TYR A 206 8.64 -3.70 -29.35
N THR A 207 9.71 -3.03 -28.91
CA THR A 207 10.94 -3.68 -28.47
C THR A 207 10.69 -4.59 -27.26
N LEU A 208 9.80 -4.24 -26.34
CA LEU A 208 9.53 -5.05 -25.13
C LEU A 208 8.72 -6.33 -25.40
N ASN A 209 8.19 -6.53 -26.61
CA ASN A 209 7.33 -7.67 -26.93
C ASN A 209 8.00 -9.01 -26.63
N ASP A 210 9.28 -9.15 -26.97
CA ASP A 210 10.06 -10.38 -26.74
C ASP A 210 10.37 -10.65 -25.25
N LEU A 211 10.13 -9.67 -24.36
CA LEU A 211 10.32 -9.79 -22.92
C LEU A 211 9.00 -9.93 -22.14
N THR A 212 7.87 -10.02 -22.84
CA THR A 212 6.56 -10.19 -22.20
C THR A 212 6.58 -11.38 -21.23
N GLY A 213 6.17 -11.15 -19.99
CA GLY A 213 6.14 -12.15 -18.93
C GLY A 213 7.46 -12.27 -18.15
N LEU A 214 8.53 -11.58 -18.56
CA LEU A 214 9.77 -11.56 -17.79
C LEU A 214 9.53 -10.88 -16.44
N SER A 215 9.83 -11.61 -15.37
CA SER A 215 9.85 -11.10 -14.00
C SER A 215 11.29 -10.95 -13.51
N VAL A 216 11.63 -9.75 -13.05
CA VAL A 216 12.91 -9.42 -12.44
C VAL A 216 12.68 -9.18 -10.96
N THR A 217 13.19 -10.06 -10.11
CA THR A 217 12.96 -10.00 -8.66
C THR A 217 13.55 -8.75 -8.02
N ASN A 218 14.74 -8.34 -8.46
CA ASN A 218 15.48 -7.21 -7.92
C ASN A 218 15.73 -6.19 -9.04
N ALA A 219 14.83 -5.21 -9.14
CA ALA A 219 14.98 -4.09 -10.06
C ALA A 219 14.99 -2.77 -9.29
N CYS A 220 15.70 -1.80 -9.84
CA CYS A 220 15.49 -0.40 -9.52
C CYS A 220 14.98 0.30 -10.77
N VAL A 221 13.95 1.14 -10.60
CA VAL A 221 13.45 2.01 -11.67
C VAL A 221 13.57 3.45 -11.18
N GLU A 222 14.24 4.26 -11.98
CA GLU A 222 14.45 5.68 -11.72
C GLU A 222 13.88 6.51 -12.85
N VAL A 223 13.26 7.64 -12.50
CA VAL A 223 12.87 8.71 -13.42
C VAL A 223 13.63 9.98 -13.04
N PRO A 224 14.87 10.18 -13.55
CA PRO A 224 15.75 11.25 -13.07
C PRO A 224 15.16 12.64 -13.28
N SER A 225 14.45 12.88 -14.38
CA SER A 225 13.79 14.16 -14.68
C SER A 225 12.71 14.53 -13.67
N LEU A 226 12.15 13.55 -12.95
CA LEU A 226 11.17 13.75 -11.89
C LEU A 226 11.76 13.55 -10.49
N GLY A 227 13.04 13.19 -10.37
CA GLY A 227 13.70 12.92 -9.09
C GLY A 227 13.07 11.77 -8.30
N ILE A 228 12.44 10.80 -8.97
CA ILE A 228 11.79 9.66 -8.31
C ILE A 228 12.52 8.36 -8.62
N LYS A 229 12.64 7.51 -7.60
CA LYS A 229 13.33 6.23 -7.68
C LYS A 229 12.64 5.22 -6.78
N ASN A 230 12.60 3.96 -7.19
CA ASN A 230 12.07 2.91 -6.35
C ASN A 230 12.66 1.54 -6.68
N TYR A 231 12.57 0.62 -5.71
CA TYR A 231 13.12 -0.72 -5.76
C TYR A 231 12.03 -1.79 -5.60
N GLY A 232 12.27 -2.94 -6.21
CA GLY A 232 11.50 -4.15 -5.99
C GLY A 232 11.30 -4.96 -7.26
N PRO A 233 10.38 -5.94 -7.23
CA PRO A 233 10.12 -6.76 -8.39
C PRO A 233 9.51 -5.96 -9.54
N LEU A 234 10.05 -6.17 -10.75
CA LEU A 234 9.56 -5.65 -12.02
C LEU A 234 8.92 -6.80 -12.81
N LEU A 235 7.81 -6.49 -13.47
CA LEU A 235 7.17 -7.37 -14.44
C LEU A 235 7.06 -6.66 -15.77
N ILE A 236 7.58 -7.27 -16.84
CA ILE A 236 7.35 -6.80 -18.21
C ILE A 236 6.08 -7.47 -18.72
N THR A 237 5.10 -6.67 -19.14
CA THR A 237 3.83 -7.12 -19.70
C THR A 237 3.79 -6.85 -21.20
N HIS A 238 2.77 -7.35 -21.89
CA HIS A 238 2.57 -7.11 -23.32
C HIS A 238 2.18 -5.67 -23.67
N TRP A 239 2.01 -4.80 -22.67
CA TRP A 239 1.70 -3.39 -22.86
C TRP A 239 2.71 -2.46 -22.18
N GLY A 240 3.72 -2.98 -21.46
CA GLY A 240 4.73 -2.16 -20.79
C GLY A 240 5.23 -2.74 -19.48
N LEU A 241 5.28 -1.92 -18.42
CA LEU A 241 5.89 -2.28 -17.14
C LEU A 241 4.89 -2.32 -15.99
N SER A 242 5.02 -3.34 -15.16
CA SER A 242 4.20 -3.59 -13.98
C SER A 242 5.08 -4.13 -12.83
N GLY A 243 4.44 -4.68 -11.81
CA GLY A 243 5.08 -5.19 -10.61
C GLY A 243 5.22 -4.13 -9.51
N PRO A 244 5.52 -4.55 -8.28
CA PRO A 244 5.61 -3.66 -7.12
C PRO A 244 6.48 -2.43 -7.32
N VAL A 245 7.60 -2.54 -8.07
CA VAL A 245 8.51 -1.41 -8.28
C VAL A 245 7.82 -0.26 -9.03
N ILE A 246 7.08 -0.57 -10.10
CA ILE A 246 6.37 0.42 -10.93
C ILE A 246 5.16 0.97 -10.18
N LEU A 247 4.39 0.10 -9.53
CA LEU A 247 3.21 0.52 -8.79
C LEU A 247 3.58 1.51 -7.68
N LYS A 248 4.60 1.19 -6.86
CA LYS A 248 5.09 2.08 -5.80
C LYS A 248 5.72 3.36 -6.38
N LEU A 249 6.50 3.27 -7.46
CA LEU A 249 7.08 4.45 -8.12
C LEU A 249 5.99 5.41 -8.60
N SER A 250 4.95 4.90 -9.26
CA SER A 250 3.78 5.68 -9.70
C SER A 250 3.03 6.30 -8.52
N ALA A 251 3.01 5.63 -7.37
CA ALA A 251 2.40 6.17 -6.16
C ALA A 251 3.26 7.29 -5.54
N LEU A 252 4.58 7.16 -5.51
CA LEU A 252 5.48 8.22 -5.05
C LEU A 252 5.39 9.45 -5.96
N GLY A 253 5.51 9.23 -7.28
CA GLY A 253 5.55 10.27 -8.31
C GLY A 253 4.20 10.80 -8.81
N ALA A 254 3.06 10.37 -8.24
CA ALA A 254 1.73 10.64 -8.81
C ALA A 254 1.47 12.11 -9.17
N ARG A 255 1.92 13.06 -8.34
CA ARG A 255 1.73 14.52 -8.57
C ARG A 255 2.68 15.09 -9.60
N VAL A 256 3.97 14.76 -9.50
CA VAL A 256 4.96 15.24 -10.50
C VAL A 256 4.70 14.62 -11.88
N MET A 257 4.14 13.41 -11.93
CA MET A 257 3.67 12.80 -13.18
C MET A 257 2.41 13.47 -13.72
N GLU A 258 1.49 13.93 -12.84
CA GLU A 258 0.31 14.70 -13.24
C GLU A 258 0.71 15.98 -14.00
N GLU A 259 1.73 16.70 -13.52
CA GLU A 259 2.22 17.94 -14.12
C GLU A 259 2.69 17.78 -15.58
N ILE A 260 3.14 16.59 -15.96
CA ILE A 260 3.58 16.24 -17.31
C ILE A 260 2.55 15.35 -18.05
N ASN A 261 1.30 15.31 -17.57
CA ASN A 261 0.23 14.48 -18.14
C ASN A 261 0.57 12.99 -18.27
N TYR A 262 1.40 12.46 -17.36
CA TYR A 262 1.85 11.06 -17.35
C TYR A 262 2.61 10.65 -18.62
N GLN A 263 3.20 11.61 -19.34
CA GLN A 263 3.98 11.35 -20.56
C GLN A 263 5.46 11.62 -20.35
N PHE A 264 6.29 10.61 -20.56
CA PHE A 264 7.74 10.67 -20.45
C PHE A 264 8.40 9.67 -21.40
N MET A 265 9.63 9.91 -21.83
CA MET A 265 10.34 9.06 -22.80
C MET A 265 11.28 8.08 -22.10
N ILE A 266 11.09 6.77 -22.30
CA ILE A 266 11.93 5.74 -21.63
C ILE A 266 13.42 5.94 -21.87
N ASN A 267 13.83 6.22 -23.11
CA ASN A 267 15.25 6.37 -23.47
C ASN A 267 15.87 7.71 -23.05
N GLN A 268 15.15 8.58 -22.33
CA GLN A 268 15.68 9.85 -21.84
C GLN A 268 15.37 10.07 -20.36
N ASP A 269 14.19 9.62 -19.95
CA ASP A 269 13.64 9.81 -18.62
C ASP A 269 13.70 8.55 -17.76
N PHE A 270 14.07 7.36 -18.28
CA PHE A 270 14.08 6.12 -17.50
C PHE A 270 15.45 5.47 -17.44
N ILE A 271 15.77 4.97 -16.26
CA ILE A 271 16.86 4.04 -16.07
C ILE A 271 16.34 2.84 -15.30
N ILE A 272 16.50 1.65 -15.90
CA ILE A 272 16.20 0.37 -15.26
C ILE A 272 17.53 -0.28 -14.90
N TYR A 273 17.75 -0.48 -13.61
CA TYR A 273 18.86 -1.26 -13.10
C TYR A 273 18.37 -2.67 -12.80
N VAL A 274 18.95 -3.66 -13.49
CA VAL A 274 18.69 -5.07 -13.21
C VAL A 274 19.80 -5.58 -12.28
N VAL A 275 19.42 -5.93 -11.05
CA VAL A 275 20.37 -6.34 -10.02
C VAL A 275 20.52 -7.85 -10.03
N ASN A 276 21.69 -8.31 -10.49
CA ASN A 276 22.00 -9.73 -10.49
C ASN A 276 22.81 -10.10 -9.23
N MET A 277 22.13 -10.69 -8.24
CA MET A 277 22.72 -11.04 -6.94
C MET A 277 23.60 -12.30 -6.97
N LYS A 278 23.59 -13.05 -8.08
CA LYS A 278 24.50 -14.17 -8.34
C LYS A 278 25.10 -14.04 -9.73
N LYS A 279 26.42 -13.99 -9.83
CA LYS A 279 27.14 -13.93 -11.11
C LYS A 279 26.79 -15.16 -11.96
N ASP A 280 25.95 -14.96 -12.96
CA ASP A 280 25.60 -15.97 -13.96
C ASP A 280 25.87 -15.36 -15.32
N ILE A 281 26.96 -15.80 -15.93
CA ILE A 281 27.47 -15.29 -17.21
C ILE A 281 26.44 -15.52 -18.32
N LYS A 282 25.75 -16.67 -18.31
CA LYS A 282 24.74 -17.00 -19.33
C LYS A 282 23.52 -16.11 -19.17
N ARG A 283 23.05 -15.90 -17.93
CA ARG A 283 21.94 -14.99 -17.63
C ARG A 283 22.29 -13.55 -17.99
N LYS A 284 23.50 -13.07 -17.65
CA LYS A 284 23.98 -11.73 -18.02
C LYS A 284 24.02 -11.56 -19.53
N GLN A 285 24.63 -12.49 -20.26
CA GLN A 285 24.69 -12.43 -21.72
C GLN A 285 23.30 -12.48 -22.34
N HIS A 286 22.39 -13.29 -21.81
CA HIS A 286 21.00 -13.29 -22.24
C HIS A 286 20.36 -11.92 -22.04
N ILE A 287 20.45 -11.33 -20.84
CA ILE A 287 19.92 -9.99 -20.54
C ILE A 287 20.52 -8.93 -21.48
N ILE A 288 21.85 -8.89 -21.64
CA ILE A 288 22.53 -7.94 -22.54
C ILE A 288 22.06 -8.11 -23.99
N ASN A 289 21.98 -9.35 -24.46
CA ASN A 289 21.55 -9.66 -25.82
C ASN A 289 20.11 -9.21 -26.06
N GLU A 290 19.20 -9.47 -25.12
CA GLU A 290 17.81 -9.02 -25.23
C GLU A 290 17.71 -7.49 -25.16
N LEU A 291 18.37 -6.82 -24.22
CA LEU A 291 18.37 -5.36 -24.13
C LEU A 291 18.96 -4.70 -25.39
N THR A 292 19.99 -5.30 -25.98
CA THR A 292 20.66 -4.80 -27.20
C THR A 292 19.82 -5.00 -28.45
N LYS A 293 19.16 -6.17 -28.61
CA LYS A 293 18.17 -6.40 -29.68
C LYS A 293 17.06 -5.34 -29.65
N GLN A 294 16.73 -4.89 -28.45
CA GLN A 294 15.65 -3.96 -28.16
C GLN A 294 16.06 -2.49 -28.20
N GLN A 295 17.32 -2.19 -28.58
CA GLN A 295 17.85 -0.82 -28.62
C GLN A 295 17.71 -0.05 -27.29
N ILE A 296 17.52 -0.74 -26.16
CA ILE A 296 17.53 -0.12 -24.84
C ILE A 296 18.99 0.22 -24.53
N LYS A 297 19.32 1.51 -24.59
CA LYS A 297 20.70 1.99 -24.40
C LYS A 297 20.98 2.46 -22.97
N ASN A 298 19.93 2.75 -22.20
CA ASN A 298 20.02 3.32 -20.86
C ASN A 298 19.76 2.27 -19.78
N TYR A 299 20.64 1.27 -19.70
CA TYR A 299 20.63 0.31 -18.61
C TYR A 299 22.02 0.16 -18.03
N GLU A 300 22.08 -0.11 -16.74
CA GLU A 300 23.31 -0.53 -16.09
C GLU A 300 23.07 -1.86 -15.37
N ILE A 301 23.90 -2.86 -15.71
CA ILE A 301 23.90 -4.13 -15.00
C ILE A 301 24.86 -4.01 -13.82
N ILE A 302 24.30 -4.05 -12.63
CA ILE A 302 25.08 -4.08 -11.39
C ILE A 302 25.08 -5.53 -10.90
N GLU A 303 26.26 -6.16 -10.90
CA GLU A 303 26.43 -7.55 -10.50
C GLU A 303 27.06 -7.64 -9.11
N ALA A 304 26.49 -8.51 -8.28
CA ALA A 304 27.22 -9.05 -7.15
C ALA A 304 28.26 -10.06 -7.65
N VAL A 305 29.50 -9.94 -7.16
CA VAL A 305 30.56 -10.91 -7.36
C VAL A 305 30.36 -12.06 -6.38
N ASP A 306 30.57 -13.28 -6.85
CA ASP A 306 30.71 -14.44 -5.97
C ASP A 306 31.87 -14.17 -4.98
N GLY A 307 31.56 -14.16 -3.68
CA GLY A 307 32.56 -13.85 -2.66
C GLY A 307 33.74 -14.81 -2.63
N SER A 308 33.60 -16.02 -3.17
CA SER A 308 34.72 -16.95 -3.34
C SER A 308 35.77 -16.48 -4.35
N LEU A 309 35.43 -15.49 -5.19
CA LEU A 309 36.33 -14.88 -6.18
C LEU A 309 37.05 -13.63 -5.65
N MET A 310 36.70 -13.13 -4.45
CA MET A 310 37.40 -12.01 -3.83
C MET A 310 38.67 -12.49 -3.14
N ASN A 311 39.76 -11.72 -3.26
CA ASN A 311 41.00 -12.05 -2.56
C ASN A 311 40.97 -11.55 -1.10
N GLU A 312 41.79 -12.13 -0.23
CA GLU A 312 41.80 -11.81 1.21
C GLU A 312 42.07 -10.32 1.49
N LYS A 313 42.82 -9.64 0.62
CA LYS A 313 43.16 -8.22 0.77
C LYS A 313 41.97 -7.32 0.43
N GLU A 314 41.19 -7.69 -0.58
CA GLU A 314 39.91 -7.02 -0.94
C GLU A 314 38.89 -7.18 0.18
N ILE A 315 38.81 -8.39 0.76
CA ILE A 315 37.96 -8.66 1.91
C ILE A 315 38.41 -7.83 3.10
N SER A 316 39.69 -7.89 3.49
CA SER A 316 40.19 -7.22 4.70
C SER A 316 40.06 -5.70 4.66
N ASN A 317 40.27 -5.08 3.49
CA ASN A 317 40.17 -3.62 3.33
C ASN A 317 38.73 -3.11 3.41
N GLU A 318 37.75 -3.97 3.14
CA GLU A 318 36.34 -3.61 3.07
C GLU A 318 35.49 -4.24 4.17
N THR A 319 36.12 -5.09 5.00
CA THR A 319 35.50 -5.64 6.19
C THR A 319 35.15 -4.48 7.10
N PHE A 320 33.85 -4.32 7.39
CA PHE A 320 33.36 -3.29 8.30
C PHE A 320 34.06 -3.45 9.66
N SER A 321 34.55 -2.37 10.24
CA SER A 321 35.25 -2.35 11.53
C SER A 321 34.39 -2.74 12.74
N ASP A 322 33.11 -3.09 12.51
CA ASP A 322 32.20 -3.65 13.50
C ASP A 322 32.01 -5.14 13.23
N GLU A 323 32.89 -5.98 13.82
CA GLU A 323 32.69 -7.44 13.89
C GLU A 323 31.32 -7.82 14.51
N ASN A 324 30.72 -6.90 15.27
CA ASN A 324 29.38 -7.06 15.87
C ASN A 324 28.22 -6.92 14.87
N GLY A 325 28.43 -6.31 13.70
CA GLY A 325 27.37 -6.08 12.70
C GLY A 325 27.01 -7.32 11.90
N PHE A 326 28.01 -8.17 11.59
CA PHE A 326 27.79 -9.45 10.90
C PHE A 326 27.50 -10.60 11.86
N ASN A 327 27.83 -10.45 13.14
CA ASN A 327 27.83 -11.57 14.09
C ASN A 327 26.88 -11.38 15.29
N LYS A 328 25.65 -10.93 15.03
CA LYS A 328 24.58 -10.86 16.06
C LYS A 328 24.23 -12.24 16.66
N TRP A 329 24.71 -13.34 16.06
CA TRP A 329 24.36 -14.73 16.41
C TRP A 329 25.57 -15.64 16.69
N ASN A 330 26.79 -15.12 16.84
CA ASN A 330 28.02 -15.91 17.08
C ASN A 330 28.31 -17.03 16.06
N VAL A 331 27.94 -16.83 14.80
CA VAL A 331 28.26 -17.73 13.68
C VAL A 331 29.56 -17.29 13.02
N LYS A 332 30.53 -18.20 12.90
CA LYS A 332 31.79 -17.93 12.20
C LYS A 332 31.56 -18.05 10.68
N MET A 333 31.60 -16.92 9.98
CA MET A 333 31.45 -16.87 8.51
C MET A 333 32.78 -17.22 7.81
N SER A 334 32.69 -17.86 6.65
CA SER A 334 33.80 -18.10 5.73
C SER A 334 34.16 -16.84 4.92
N ASN A 335 35.39 -16.78 4.40
CA ASN A 335 35.83 -15.66 3.54
C ASN A 335 34.93 -15.48 2.31
N GLY A 336 34.39 -16.58 1.76
CA GLY A 336 33.43 -16.52 0.65
C GLY A 336 32.09 -15.89 1.05
N GLU A 337 31.58 -16.17 2.24
CA GLU A 337 30.35 -15.57 2.75
C GLU A 337 30.53 -14.08 3.07
N ILE A 338 31.68 -13.70 3.64
CA ILE A 338 32.05 -12.31 3.89
C ILE A 338 32.18 -11.56 2.56
N GLY A 339 32.93 -12.08 1.58
CA GLY A 339 33.07 -11.46 0.26
C GLY A 339 31.74 -11.32 -0.49
N CYS A 340 30.86 -12.30 -0.38
CA CYS A 340 29.52 -12.26 -1.00
C CYS A 340 28.70 -11.12 -0.41
N SER A 341 28.71 -11.00 0.92
CA SER A 341 28.02 -9.95 1.67
C SER A 341 28.57 -8.56 1.35
N LEU A 342 29.90 -8.40 1.30
CA LEU A 342 30.56 -7.15 0.91
C LEU A 342 30.20 -6.74 -0.51
N SER A 343 30.14 -7.71 -1.44
CA SER A 343 29.69 -7.46 -2.79
C SER A 343 28.23 -6.99 -2.83
N HIS A 344 27.35 -7.60 -2.06
CA HIS A 344 25.94 -7.20 -1.99
C HIS A 344 25.79 -5.79 -1.42
N ILE A 345 26.57 -5.44 -0.40
CA ILE A 345 26.56 -4.10 0.19
C ILE A 345 27.10 -3.06 -0.78
N LYS A 346 28.13 -3.37 -1.58
CA LYS A 346 28.60 -2.48 -2.65
C LYS A 346 27.53 -2.21 -3.70
N VAL A 347 26.83 -3.26 -4.13
CA VAL A 347 25.71 -3.16 -5.05
C VAL A 347 24.61 -2.28 -4.44
N TYR A 348 24.27 -2.51 -3.17
CA TYR A 348 23.28 -1.72 -2.43
C TYR A 348 23.67 -0.24 -2.29
N LYS A 349 24.92 0.06 -1.91
CA LYS A 349 25.46 1.44 -1.81
C LYS A 349 25.54 2.19 -3.13
N LYS A 350 25.58 1.49 -4.26
CA LYS A 350 25.56 2.10 -5.59
C LYS A 350 24.14 2.41 -6.05
N LEU A 351 23.17 1.68 -5.51
CA LEU A 351 21.77 1.83 -5.83
C LEU A 351 21.14 2.97 -5.01
N ILE A 352 21.23 2.91 -3.68
CA ILE A 352 20.82 4.02 -2.78
C ILE A 352 21.68 5.25 -3.06
#